data_AF-A0A7S7U1K0-F1
#
_entry.id   AF-A0A7S7U1K0-F1
#
_cell.length_a   1.000
_cell.length_b   1.000
_cell.length_c   1.000
_cell.angle_alpha   90.00
_cell.angle_beta   90.00
_cell.angle_gamma   90.00
#
_symmetry.space_group_name_H-M   'P 1'
#
loop_
_entity.id
_entity.type
_entity.pdbx_description
1 polymer ?
#
loop_
_entity_poly.entity_id
_entity_poly.type
_entity_poly.pdbx_seq_one_letter_code
_entity_poly.pdbx_strand_id
1 'polypeptide(L)'
;MSVVERQAELRAIIAQEPTLSNYLDRRLEDNGRTIEGVAVRHGQILVGFRGPSLANGRAAVRSVAVDAIFGDAAASAHFYRLPLGGGRGVRDLATFGGGVLVLARPTTSDPGRYAIGWWDGESDDARLLKDLAGVVGKERTRKAEALLLLDEGPSGLRVLILFDGEKEGAPVALTIPRT
;
A
#
# COMPACT_ATOMS: atom_id res chain seq x y z
N MET A 1 -16.82 18.69 21.97
CA MET A 1 -16.52 17.58 21.05
C MET A 1 -16.34 18.16 19.68
N SER A 2 -15.23 17.89 18.99
CA SER A 2 -15.09 18.23 17.57
C SER A 2 -16.04 17.33 16.77
N VAL A 3 -16.87 17.92 15.92
CA VAL A 3 -17.70 17.16 14.96
C VAL A 3 -16.74 16.60 13.90
N VAL A 4 -16.82 15.29 13.64
CA VAL A 4 -16.11 14.68 12.52
C VAL A 4 -16.97 14.86 11.28
N GLU A 5 -16.50 15.66 10.33
CA GLU A 5 -17.18 15.89 9.06
C GLU A 5 -16.66 14.94 7.98
N ARG A 6 -17.57 14.46 7.12
CA ARG A 6 -17.24 13.57 6.02
C ARG A 6 -16.91 14.38 4.77
N GLN A 7 -15.74 14.12 4.19
CA GLN A 7 -15.31 14.65 2.89
C GLN A 7 -15.50 13.62 1.77
N ALA A 8 -15.91 14.07 0.58
CA ALA A 8 -16.14 13.23 -0.61
C ALA A 8 -15.08 13.44 -1.72
N GLU A 9 -14.18 14.40 -1.51
CA GLU A 9 -13.21 14.95 -2.44
C GLU A 9 -12.22 13.87 -2.88
N LEU A 10 -11.74 13.05 -1.95
CA LEU A 10 -10.85 11.94 -2.27
C LEU A 10 -11.49 10.96 -3.28
N ARG A 11 -12.77 10.62 -3.12
CA ARG A 11 -13.48 9.73 -4.06
C ARG A 11 -13.57 10.39 -5.43
N ALA A 12 -13.88 11.68 -5.49
CA ALA A 12 -13.97 12.44 -6.73
C ALA A 12 -12.60 12.51 -7.45
N ILE A 13 -11.53 12.85 -6.72
CA ILE A 13 -10.16 12.96 -7.27
C ILE A 13 -9.65 11.61 -7.80
N ILE A 14 -9.94 10.50 -7.11
CA ILE A 14 -9.56 9.16 -7.59
C ILE A 14 -10.37 8.78 -8.84
N ALA A 15 -11.65 9.18 -8.93
CA ALA A 15 -12.48 8.87 -10.09
C ALA A 15 -12.09 9.62 -11.37
N GLN A 16 -11.35 10.73 -11.25
CA GLN A 16 -10.82 11.49 -12.40
C GLN A 16 -9.69 10.75 -13.14
N GLU A 17 -9.06 9.75 -12.53
CA GLU A 17 -8.03 8.94 -13.18
C GLU A 17 -8.65 7.93 -14.17
N PRO A 18 -8.46 8.07 -15.49
CA PRO A 18 -9.10 7.21 -16.48
C PRO A 18 -8.74 5.73 -16.32
N THR A 19 -7.54 5.43 -15.82
CA THR A 19 -7.15 4.05 -15.56
C THR A 19 -8.01 3.43 -14.45
N LEU A 20 -8.23 4.16 -13.36
CA LEU A 20 -8.93 3.68 -12.17
C LEU A 20 -10.46 3.74 -12.30
N SER A 21 -10.98 4.61 -13.17
CA SER A 21 -12.43 4.74 -13.42
C SER A 21 -13.02 3.47 -14.04
N ASN A 22 -12.23 2.73 -14.82
CA ASN A 22 -12.62 1.44 -15.39
C ASN A 22 -12.95 0.38 -14.33
N TYR A 23 -12.46 0.54 -13.10
CA TYR A 23 -12.63 -0.40 -12.00
C TYR A 23 -13.56 0.12 -10.90
N LEU A 24 -14.24 1.24 -11.16
CA LEU A 24 -15.19 1.87 -10.24
C LEU A 24 -16.41 0.98 -10.03
N ASP A 25 -16.91 0.95 -8.78
CA ASP A 25 -18.13 0.23 -8.37
C ASP A 25 -18.15 -1.27 -8.75
N ARG A 26 -16.96 -1.88 -8.85
CA ARG A 26 -16.76 -3.32 -8.97
C ARG A 26 -16.32 -3.90 -7.63
N ARG A 27 -16.65 -5.16 -7.40
CA ARG A 27 -16.16 -5.89 -6.24
C ARG A 27 -14.70 -6.27 -6.41
N LEU A 28 -13.99 -6.48 -5.30
CA LEU A 28 -12.58 -6.83 -5.31
C LEU A 28 -12.30 -8.14 -6.05
N GLU A 29 -13.20 -9.13 -5.94
CA GLU A 29 -13.10 -10.41 -6.65
C GLU A 29 -13.16 -10.22 -8.17
N ASP A 30 -13.81 -9.15 -8.62
CA ASP A 30 -13.92 -8.71 -10.02
C ASP A 30 -12.89 -7.63 -10.38
N ASN A 31 -11.75 -7.63 -9.67
CA ASN A 31 -10.65 -6.67 -9.83
C ASN A 31 -11.04 -5.21 -9.55
N GLY A 32 -12.02 -5.01 -8.66
CA GLY A 32 -12.54 -3.69 -8.30
C GLY A 32 -11.58 -2.84 -7.49
N ARG A 33 -11.76 -1.53 -7.63
CA ARG A 33 -10.93 -0.52 -6.98
C ARG A 33 -11.09 -0.55 -5.46
N THR A 34 -10.06 -1.00 -4.76
CA THR A 34 -10.05 -1.20 -3.30
C THR A 34 -8.80 -0.56 -2.70
N ILE A 35 -9.01 0.45 -1.86
CA ILE A 35 -7.96 1.13 -1.10
C ILE A 35 -7.67 0.29 0.15
N GLU A 36 -6.41 -0.04 0.38
CA GLU A 36 -6.00 -0.74 1.61
C GLU A 36 -4.80 -0.05 2.30
N GLY A 37 -3.89 0.56 1.54
CA GLY A 37 -2.75 1.30 2.11
C GLY A 37 -2.98 2.80 2.11
N VAL A 38 -2.66 3.47 3.21
CA VAL A 38 -2.68 4.94 3.31
C VAL A 38 -1.46 5.44 4.09
N ALA A 39 -0.78 6.44 3.56
CA ALA A 39 0.29 7.15 4.26
C ALA A 39 0.24 8.65 3.94
N VAL A 40 0.85 9.49 4.78
CA VAL A 40 1.01 10.93 4.50
C VAL A 40 2.48 11.27 4.45
N ARG A 41 2.94 11.88 3.35
CA ARG A 41 4.34 12.31 3.14
C ARG A 41 4.35 13.64 2.40
N HIS A 42 5.12 14.61 2.89
CA HIS A 42 5.35 15.90 2.22
C HIS A 42 4.06 16.62 1.75
N GLY A 43 3.04 16.66 2.61
CA GLY A 43 1.75 17.29 2.29
C GLY A 43 0.89 16.50 1.29
N GLN A 44 1.27 15.27 0.97
CA GLN A 44 0.52 14.36 0.10
C GLN A 44 -0.04 13.18 0.89
N ILE A 45 -1.31 12.84 0.63
CA ILE A 45 -1.90 11.56 0.98
C ILE A 45 -1.58 10.57 -0.13
N LEU A 46 -0.88 9.51 0.24
CA LEU A 46 -0.57 8.37 -0.61
C LEU A 46 -1.64 7.31 -0.38
N VAL A 47 -2.35 6.95 -1.44
CA VAL A 47 -3.46 6.00 -1.44
C VAL A 47 -3.05 4.79 -2.25
N GLY A 48 -2.73 3.70 -1.56
CA GLY A 48 -2.35 2.42 -2.13
C GLY A 48 -3.56 1.52 -2.34
N PHE A 49 -3.61 0.90 -3.51
CA PHE A 49 -4.72 0.05 -3.93
C PHE A 49 -4.32 -1.43 -3.90
N ARG A 50 -5.13 -2.27 -3.26
CA ARG A 50 -5.04 -3.74 -3.43
C ARG A 50 -5.52 -4.13 -4.82
N GLY A 51 -6.68 -3.62 -5.20
CA GLY A 51 -7.24 -3.74 -6.54
C GLY A 51 -7.45 -2.35 -7.13
N PRO A 52 -7.30 -2.14 -8.43
CA PRO A 52 -7.12 -3.16 -9.45
C PRO A 52 -5.67 -3.64 -9.60
N SER A 53 -5.49 -4.90 -10.02
CA SER A 53 -4.29 -5.31 -10.74
C SER A 53 -4.32 -4.66 -12.12
N LEU A 54 -3.33 -3.82 -12.42
CA LEU A 54 -3.21 -3.13 -13.70
C LEU A 54 -2.64 -4.06 -14.78
N ALA A 55 -2.66 -3.60 -16.04
CA ALA A 55 -1.89 -4.23 -17.11
C ALA A 55 -0.44 -4.43 -16.68
N ASN A 56 0.20 -5.52 -17.10
CA ASN A 56 1.55 -5.97 -16.67
C ASN A 56 1.72 -6.29 -15.17
N GLY A 57 0.64 -6.32 -14.39
CA GLY A 57 0.66 -6.75 -12.99
C GLY A 57 1.25 -5.73 -12.01
N ARG A 58 1.29 -4.45 -12.39
CA ARG A 58 1.67 -3.33 -11.53
C ARG A 58 0.57 -2.97 -10.53
N ALA A 59 0.99 -2.46 -9.37
CA ALA A 59 0.12 -1.94 -8.33
C ALA A 59 -0.16 -0.46 -8.55
N ALA A 60 -1.39 -0.04 -8.23
CA ALA A 60 -1.81 1.36 -8.29
C ALA A 60 -1.51 2.08 -6.98
N VAL A 61 -0.97 3.31 -7.07
CA VAL A 61 -0.94 4.28 -5.96
C VAL A 61 -1.34 5.66 -6.49
N ARG A 62 -2.20 6.38 -5.77
CA ARG A 62 -2.52 7.79 -6.04
C ARG A 62 -1.88 8.66 -4.97
N SER A 63 -1.17 9.70 -5.37
CA SER A 63 -0.78 10.79 -4.46
C SER A 63 -1.75 11.93 -4.65
N VAL A 64 -2.26 12.49 -3.56
CA VAL A 64 -3.20 13.62 -3.59
C VAL A 64 -2.76 14.64 -2.54
N ALA A 65 -2.73 15.92 -2.89
CA ALA A 65 -2.43 16.96 -1.90
C ALA A 65 -3.46 16.94 -0.76
N VAL A 66 -3.00 17.00 0.49
CA VAL A 66 -3.88 17.06 1.68
C VAL A 66 -4.84 18.25 1.57
N ASP A 67 -4.32 19.41 1.16
CA ASP A 67 -5.08 20.65 1.01
C ASP A 67 -6.13 20.59 -0.11
N ALA A 68 -6.00 19.65 -1.06
CA ALA A 68 -7.02 19.43 -2.09
C ALA A 68 -8.22 18.59 -1.60
N ILE A 69 -8.09 17.94 -0.43
CA ILE A 69 -9.16 17.14 0.18
C ILE A 69 -9.79 17.89 1.35
N PHE A 70 -8.99 18.64 2.10
CA PHE A 70 -9.41 19.29 3.35
C PHE A 70 -9.32 20.81 3.33
N GLY A 71 -8.94 21.42 2.20
CA GLY A 71 -8.86 22.86 2.02
C GLY A 71 -9.43 23.30 0.67
N ASP A 72 -9.07 24.51 0.24
CA ASP A 72 -9.60 25.14 -0.98
C ASP A 72 -8.65 24.99 -2.18
N ALA A 73 -7.60 24.17 -2.07
CA ALA A 73 -6.62 24.02 -3.13
C ALA A 73 -7.20 23.24 -4.32
N ALA A 74 -6.79 23.61 -5.53
CA ALA A 74 -7.13 22.86 -6.73
C ALA A 74 -6.60 21.41 -6.61
N ALA A 75 -7.36 20.46 -7.15
CA ALA A 75 -6.97 19.06 -7.15
C ALA A 75 -5.64 18.84 -7.89
N SER A 76 -4.59 18.56 -7.11
CA SER A 76 -3.31 18.06 -7.61
C SER A 76 -3.16 16.61 -7.18
N ALA A 77 -3.08 15.72 -8.16
CA ALA A 77 -2.93 14.30 -7.91
C ALA A 77 -2.05 13.64 -8.96
N HIS A 78 -1.23 12.69 -8.53
CA HIS A 78 -0.37 11.88 -9.38
C HIS A 78 -0.78 10.41 -9.31
N PHE A 79 -0.61 9.68 -10.41
CA PHE A 79 -0.87 8.25 -10.48
C PHE A 79 0.40 7.47 -10.74
N TYR A 80 0.77 6.64 -9.77
CA TYR A 80 1.93 5.77 -9.81
C TYR A 80 1.56 4.32 -10.10
N ARG A 81 2.42 3.63 -10.85
CA ARG A 81 2.26 2.22 -11.24
C ARG A 81 3.48 1.42 -10.81
N LEU A 82 3.44 0.88 -9.59
CA LEU A 82 4.61 0.29 -8.95
C LEU A 82 4.84 -1.17 -9.35
N PRO A 83 6.07 -1.57 -9.72
CA PRO A 83 6.43 -2.95 -10.05
C PRO A 83 6.67 -3.79 -8.79
N LEU A 84 5.61 -4.16 -8.07
CA LEU A 84 5.70 -4.92 -6.82
C LEU A 84 5.87 -6.44 -7.02
N GLY A 85 6.40 -6.89 -8.15
CA GLY A 85 6.64 -8.31 -8.43
C GLY A 85 5.45 -9.09 -8.98
N GLY A 86 4.59 -8.43 -9.77
CA GLY A 86 3.54 -9.04 -10.60
C GLY A 86 2.33 -9.58 -9.83
N GLY A 87 1.14 -9.08 -10.13
CA GLY A 87 -0.11 -9.55 -9.52
C GLY A 87 -0.22 -9.23 -8.02
N ARG A 88 0.63 -8.33 -7.52
CA ARG A 88 0.55 -7.79 -6.17
C ARG A 88 -0.06 -6.39 -6.19
N GLY A 89 -0.95 -6.13 -5.24
CA GLY A 89 -1.45 -4.81 -4.89
C GLY A 89 -0.83 -4.34 -3.58
N VAL A 90 -1.14 -3.10 -3.21
CA VAL A 90 -0.74 -2.52 -1.93
C VAL A 90 -1.70 -3.00 -0.84
N ARG A 91 -1.13 -3.53 0.25
CA ARG A 91 -1.86 -3.80 1.49
C ARG A 91 -1.71 -2.67 2.50
N ASP A 92 -0.50 -2.16 2.66
CA ASP A 92 -0.18 -1.15 3.67
C ASP A 92 0.97 -0.26 3.19
N LEU A 93 1.02 0.97 3.70
CA LEU A 93 2.05 1.96 3.40
C LEU A 93 2.59 2.56 4.70
N ALA A 94 3.92 2.60 4.84
CA ALA A 94 4.57 3.27 5.97
C ALA A 94 5.69 4.17 5.47
N THR A 95 5.68 5.44 5.86
CA THR A 95 6.77 6.37 5.51
C THR A 95 8.06 5.97 6.22
N PHE A 96 9.18 5.96 5.49
CA PHE A 96 10.48 5.64 6.06
C PHE A 96 11.61 6.37 5.33
N GLY A 97 12.41 7.13 6.08
CA GLY A 97 13.46 7.97 5.54
C GLY A 97 12.92 8.92 4.48
N GLY A 98 13.57 8.93 3.31
CA GLY A 98 13.10 9.69 2.15
C GLY A 98 12.00 9.04 1.33
N GLY A 99 11.48 7.86 1.70
CA GLY A 99 10.53 7.11 0.86
C GLY A 99 9.41 6.43 1.65
N VAL A 100 8.90 5.33 1.10
CA VAL A 100 7.73 4.61 1.59
C VAL A 100 7.99 3.11 1.51
N LEU A 101 7.80 2.43 2.63
CA LEU A 101 7.69 0.98 2.68
C LEU A 101 6.30 0.56 2.21
N VAL A 102 6.26 -0.44 1.34
CA VAL A 102 5.02 -0.98 0.77
C VAL A 102 4.90 -2.42 1.19
N LEU A 103 3.88 -2.74 2.00
CA LEU A 103 3.46 -4.13 2.18
C LEU A 103 2.65 -4.52 0.94
N ALA A 104 3.19 -5.40 0.13
CA ALA A 104 2.57 -5.90 -1.08
C ALA A 104 1.91 -7.26 -0.83
N ARG A 105 0.70 -7.44 -1.34
CA ARG A 105 -0.06 -8.70 -1.24
C ARG A 105 -0.65 -9.11 -2.59
N PRO A 106 -0.99 -10.39 -2.80
CA PRO A 106 -1.79 -10.79 -3.95
C PRO A 106 -3.09 -9.99 -4.07
N THR A 107 -3.45 -9.62 -5.29
CA THR A 107 -4.73 -8.93 -5.56
C THR A 107 -5.92 -9.86 -5.35
N THR A 108 -5.81 -11.12 -5.75
CA THR A 108 -6.79 -12.18 -5.49
C THR A 108 -6.77 -12.60 -4.02
N SER A 109 -7.80 -13.35 -3.61
CA SER A 109 -7.93 -13.88 -2.25
C SER A 109 -7.13 -15.17 -2.02
N ASP A 110 -6.45 -15.67 -3.05
CA ASP A 110 -5.66 -16.90 -2.97
C ASP A 110 -4.43 -16.71 -2.05
N PRO A 111 -3.98 -17.79 -1.38
CA PRO A 111 -2.69 -17.79 -0.70
C PRO A 111 -1.60 -17.38 -1.69
N GLY A 112 -0.76 -16.44 -1.31
CA GLY A 112 0.21 -15.92 -2.27
C GLY A 112 1.39 -15.20 -1.67
N ARG A 113 2.17 -14.59 -2.57
CA ARG A 113 3.49 -14.05 -2.25
C ARG A 113 3.31 -12.67 -1.63
N TYR A 114 3.42 -12.57 -0.31
CA TYR A 114 3.56 -11.27 0.34
C TYR A 114 5.01 -10.79 0.24
N ALA A 115 5.21 -9.48 0.13
CA ALA A 115 6.53 -8.89 0.09
C ALA A 115 6.54 -7.50 0.68
N ILE A 116 7.72 -7.04 1.07
CA ILE A 116 7.99 -5.66 1.46
C ILE A 116 8.78 -5.02 0.33
N GLY A 117 8.27 -3.92 -0.21
CA GLY A 117 8.95 -3.07 -1.16
C GLY A 117 9.35 -1.72 -0.55
N TRP A 118 10.19 -0.98 -1.25
CA TRP A 118 10.48 0.41 -0.99
C TRP A 118 10.31 1.21 -2.27
N TRP A 119 9.65 2.35 -2.13
CA TRP A 119 9.32 3.30 -3.18
C TRP A 119 9.77 4.70 -2.74
N ASP A 120 10.28 5.50 -3.67
CA ASP A 120 10.77 6.86 -3.39
C ASP A 120 9.63 7.87 -3.14
N GLY A 121 8.41 7.58 -3.58
CA GLY A 121 7.28 8.50 -3.51
C GLY A 121 7.17 9.46 -4.68
N GLU A 122 8.03 9.32 -5.70
CA GLU A 122 8.28 10.34 -6.74
C GLU A 122 8.33 9.77 -8.15
N SER A 123 8.73 8.51 -8.33
CA SER A 123 8.77 7.81 -9.61
C SER A 123 7.86 6.58 -9.63
N ASP A 124 7.75 5.91 -10.78
CA ASP A 124 7.07 4.61 -10.90
C ASP A 124 7.96 3.43 -10.44
N ASP A 125 9.19 3.70 -10.00
CA ASP A 125 10.14 2.67 -9.62
C ASP A 125 9.96 2.24 -8.17
N ALA A 126 9.97 0.93 -7.95
CA ALA A 126 9.97 0.36 -6.60
C ALA A 126 10.92 -0.83 -6.56
N ARG A 127 11.65 -0.97 -5.45
CA ARG A 127 12.51 -2.12 -5.20
C ARG A 127 11.83 -3.07 -4.23
N LEU A 128 11.87 -4.37 -4.53
CA LEU A 128 11.51 -5.39 -3.54
C LEU A 128 12.66 -5.53 -2.54
N LEU A 129 12.35 -5.37 -1.26
CA LEU A 129 13.32 -5.48 -0.17
C LEU A 129 13.32 -6.88 0.45
N LYS A 130 12.14 -7.49 0.61
CA LYS A 130 12.01 -8.79 1.27
C LYS A 130 10.79 -9.55 0.79
N ASP A 131 10.97 -10.82 0.41
CA ASP A 131 9.86 -11.76 0.25
C ASP A 131 9.48 -12.33 1.63
N LEU A 132 8.17 -12.50 1.88
CA LEU A 132 7.64 -12.93 3.17
C LEU A 132 7.22 -14.41 3.20
N ALA A 133 7.57 -15.22 2.19
CA ALA A 133 7.19 -16.64 2.14
C ALA A 133 7.59 -17.44 3.40
N GLY A 134 8.73 -17.13 4.02
CA GLY A 134 9.17 -17.77 5.27
C GLY A 134 8.46 -17.24 6.53
N VAL A 135 7.74 -16.13 6.42
CA VAL A 135 7.04 -15.46 7.53
C VAL A 135 5.56 -15.83 7.53
N VAL A 136 4.95 -15.99 6.35
CA VAL A 136 3.52 -16.34 6.18
C VAL A 136 3.19 -17.82 6.38
N GLY A 137 4.14 -18.60 6.91
CA GLY A 137 4.02 -20.04 7.09
C GLY A 137 4.30 -20.86 5.82
N LYS A 138 4.60 -22.15 5.99
CA LYS A 138 4.97 -23.05 4.87
C LYS A 138 3.90 -23.13 3.78
N GLU A 139 2.63 -23.10 4.18
CA GLU A 139 1.47 -23.13 3.29
C GLU A 139 1.04 -21.74 2.80
N ARG A 140 1.71 -20.67 3.26
CA ARG A 140 1.43 -19.27 2.91
C ARG A 140 0.01 -18.81 3.22
N THR A 141 -0.56 -19.38 4.26
CA THR A 141 -1.94 -19.15 4.69
C THR A 141 -2.09 -17.93 5.58
N ARG A 142 -1.02 -17.52 6.29
CA ARG A 142 -1.06 -16.34 7.16
C ARG A 142 -1.12 -15.08 6.31
N LYS A 143 -2.14 -14.26 6.54
CA LYS A 143 -2.38 -13.04 5.76
C LYS A 143 -1.68 -11.87 6.43
N ALA A 144 -0.53 -11.45 5.91
CA ALA A 144 0.16 -10.27 6.42
C ALA A 144 -0.66 -9.02 6.07
N GLU A 145 -1.15 -8.30 7.08
CA GLU A 145 -2.11 -7.21 6.88
C GLU A 145 -1.63 -5.84 7.33
N ALA A 146 -0.61 -5.76 8.18
CA ALA A 146 -0.05 -4.50 8.64
C ALA A 146 1.47 -4.56 8.68
N LEU A 147 2.10 -3.43 8.37
CA LEU A 147 3.53 -3.21 8.47
C LEU A 147 3.80 -2.00 9.33
N LEU A 148 4.53 -2.19 10.42
CA LEU A 148 4.97 -1.11 11.29
C LEU A 148 6.49 -1.04 11.29
N LEU A 149 7.04 0.15 11.04
CA LEU A 149 8.45 0.44 11.27
C LEU A 149 8.72 0.47 12.78
N LEU A 150 9.71 -0.29 13.25
CA LEU A 150 10.14 -0.29 14.65
C LEU A 150 11.33 0.64 14.86
N ASP A 151 12.43 0.35 14.17
CA ASP A 151 13.66 1.12 14.25
C ASP A 151 14.56 0.85 13.03
N GLU A 152 15.58 1.69 12.87
CA GLU A 152 16.68 1.46 11.94
C GLU A 152 18.00 1.39 12.73
N GLY A 153 18.78 0.34 12.47
CA GLY A 153 20.08 0.14 13.12
C GLY A 153 21.16 -0.35 12.15
N PRO A 154 22.37 -0.62 12.66
CA PRO A 154 23.50 -1.08 11.84
C PRO A 154 23.22 -2.36 11.04
N SER A 155 22.38 -3.24 11.58
CA SER A 155 21.95 -4.49 10.93
C SER A 155 20.86 -4.31 9.86
N GLY A 156 20.31 -3.10 9.73
CA GLY A 156 19.23 -2.78 8.79
C GLY A 156 17.96 -2.33 9.49
N LEU A 157 16.86 -2.44 8.74
CA LEU A 157 15.55 -1.92 9.11
C LEU A 157 14.75 -2.99 9.85
N ARG A 158 14.30 -2.69 11.08
CA ARG A 158 13.42 -3.58 11.84
C ARG A 158 11.97 -3.17 11.63
N VAL A 159 11.16 -4.13 11.24
CA VAL A 159 9.72 -3.95 11.02
C VAL A 159 8.93 -5.02 11.76
N LEU A 160 7.70 -4.70 12.14
CA LEU A 160 6.72 -5.61 12.70
C LEU A 160 5.66 -5.91 11.65
N ILE A 161 5.36 -7.19 11.44
CA ILE A 161 4.26 -7.64 10.60
C ILE A 161 3.18 -8.25 11.48
N LEU A 162 1.93 -7.82 11.28
CA LEU A 162 0.75 -8.42 11.92
C LEU A 162 -0.09 -9.17 10.88
N PHE A 163 -0.84 -10.15 11.36
CA PHE A 163 -1.57 -11.09 10.53
C PHE A 163 -3.05 -11.11 10.88
N ASP A 164 -3.90 -11.10 9.86
CA ASP A 164 -5.35 -11.26 10.04
C ASP A 164 -5.72 -12.72 10.31
N GLY A 165 -6.75 -12.91 11.14
CA GLY A 165 -7.23 -14.21 11.61
C GLY A 165 -6.36 -14.89 12.66
N GLU A 166 -5.17 -14.35 12.96
CA GLU A 166 -4.26 -14.90 13.97
C GLU A 166 -4.55 -14.33 15.37
N LYS A 167 -4.30 -15.14 16.41
CA LYS A 167 -4.46 -14.71 17.80
C LYS A 167 -3.57 -13.49 18.06
N GLU A 168 -4.18 -12.38 18.50
CA GLU A 168 -3.50 -11.11 18.80
C GLU A 168 -2.66 -10.59 17.61
N GLY A 169 -3.04 -10.95 16.39
CA GLY A 169 -2.31 -10.60 15.17
C GLY A 169 -0.97 -11.33 14.99
N ALA A 170 -0.59 -12.22 15.93
CA ALA A 170 0.66 -12.98 15.94
C ALA A 170 1.88 -12.21 15.40
N PRO A 171 2.24 -11.08 16.05
CA PRO A 171 3.22 -10.13 15.52
C PRO A 171 4.58 -10.79 15.32
N VAL A 172 5.18 -10.60 14.14
CA VAL A 172 6.53 -11.08 13.83
C VAL A 172 7.42 -9.90 13.52
N ALA A 173 8.48 -9.72 14.33
CA ALA A 173 9.52 -8.75 14.03
C ALA A 173 10.52 -9.37 13.04
N LEU A 174 10.89 -8.62 12.01
CA LEU A 174 11.86 -9.03 11.00
C LEU A 174 12.83 -7.89 10.71
N THR A 175 14.07 -8.26 10.37
CA THR A 175 15.09 -7.35 9.87
C THR A 175 15.21 -7.45 8.36
N ILE A 176 15.20 -6.29 7.71
CA ILE A 176 15.51 -6.10 6.29
C ILE A 176 16.94 -5.52 6.23
N PRO A 177 17.93 -6.27 5.70
CA PRO A 177 19.30 -5.77 5.58
C PRO A 177 19.38 -4.52 4.70
N ARG A 178 20.34 -3.64 4.95
CA ARG A 178 20.66 -2.55 4.00
C ARG A 178 21.20 -3.18 2.71
N THR A 179 20.60 -2.82 1.59
CA THR A 179 21.05 -3.15 0.22
C THR A 179 21.92 -2.03 -0.33
#